data_AF-A0A7W9BP17-F1
#
_entry.id   AF-A0A7W9BP17-F1
#
_cell.length_a   1.000
_cell.length_b   1.000
_cell.length_c   1.000
_cell.angle_alpha   90.00
_cell.angle_beta   90.00
_cell.angle_gamma   90.00
#
_symmetry.space_group_name_H-M   'P 1'
#
loop_
_entity.id
_entity.type
_entity.pdbx_description
1 polymer ?
#
loop_
_entity_poly.entity_id
_entity_poly.type
_entity_poly.pdbx_seq_one_letter_code
_entity_poly.pdbx_strand_id
1 'polypeptide(L)'
;MNNYEELPWVIPSDIDFSVPPELFYQLDGFVAGFAAQHGAQIVQKLWHGNMKCAYIVATGPAFDRAFVQLDFFTAFSTKGCPALLPHDVLVQDRRALRNFHVPRPEVELIFTAMRRLFKDDWSERHCARIAELHSRITHQDWLPAQYGWMAPMLEDARAGKVEAVTARRGADWAQLRQTAKNNLSLSEKVANMALQTKRIAVRLRDETGQLIVLTGPRDSISSTALETLELVFHRRIWLDGTELAGASIKLKANLALLKRRKGLVFVLAGPDHPRGRALACRLDRMGLVDQVLSPESAEAGGLSALKAPQATFANGPAALEAIVAVQRAKAARAMAYGNTQTSKGYVG
;
A
#
# COMPACT_ATOMS: atom_id res chain seq x y z
N MET A 1 -4.77 -3.53 16.91
CA MET A 1 -4.85 -5.00 17.00
C MET A 1 -4.24 -5.56 15.72
N ASN A 2 -3.47 -6.64 15.80
CA ASN A 2 -3.05 -7.33 14.60
C ASN A 2 -4.21 -8.26 14.22
N ASN A 3 -4.79 -8.08 13.03
CA ASN A 3 -6.03 -8.76 12.61
C ASN A 3 -5.82 -10.26 12.31
N TYR A 4 -4.67 -10.84 12.68
CA TYR A 4 -4.35 -12.23 12.36
C TYR A 4 -5.14 -13.23 13.23
N GLU A 5 -5.71 -12.81 14.37
CA GLU A 5 -6.36 -13.73 15.32
C GLU A 5 -7.63 -14.38 14.78
N GLU A 6 -8.23 -13.80 13.73
CA GLU A 6 -9.43 -14.32 13.08
C GLU A 6 -9.10 -15.11 11.78
N LEU A 7 -7.84 -15.14 11.35
CA LEU A 7 -7.41 -15.87 10.16
C LEU A 7 -7.48 -17.40 10.35
N PRO A 8 -8.03 -18.19 9.44
CA PRO A 8 -8.38 -17.82 8.06
C PRO A 8 -9.86 -17.45 7.86
N TRP A 9 -10.67 -17.39 8.93
CA TRP A 9 -12.13 -17.22 8.80
C TRP A 9 -12.53 -15.79 8.45
N VAL A 10 -11.82 -14.80 8.98
CA VAL A 10 -11.95 -13.41 8.57
C VAL A 10 -10.65 -12.96 7.95
N ILE A 11 -10.67 -12.69 6.65
CA ILE A 11 -9.53 -12.19 5.90
C ILE A 11 -9.57 -10.65 5.95
N PRO A 12 -8.61 -9.99 6.61
CA PRO A 12 -8.52 -8.54 6.57
C PRO A 12 -8.16 -8.06 5.16
N SER A 13 -8.36 -6.76 4.90
CA SER A 13 -7.95 -6.13 3.64
C SER A 13 -6.45 -6.32 3.31
N ASP A 14 -5.61 -6.39 4.35
CA ASP A 14 -4.16 -6.51 4.25
C ASP A 14 -3.59 -7.53 5.26
N ILE A 15 -2.62 -8.32 4.81
CA ILE A 15 -1.89 -9.30 5.64
C ILE A 15 -0.39 -8.99 5.56
N ASP A 16 0.20 -8.64 6.71
CA ASP A 16 1.62 -8.35 6.88
C ASP A 16 2.42 -9.67 7.11
N PHE A 17 3.38 -9.99 6.24
CA PHE A 17 4.29 -11.14 6.32
C PHE A 17 5.74 -10.68 6.53
N SER A 18 6.40 -11.23 7.55
CA SER A 18 7.85 -11.14 7.64
C SER A 18 8.50 -12.27 6.85
N VAL A 19 9.45 -11.95 5.98
CA VAL A 19 10.18 -12.93 5.16
C VAL A 19 11.69 -12.74 5.29
N PRO A 20 12.49 -13.80 5.17
CA PRO A 20 13.94 -13.66 5.16
C PRO A 20 14.41 -12.89 3.91
N PRO A 21 15.54 -12.17 3.98
CA PRO A 21 16.05 -11.37 2.86
C PRO A 21 16.21 -12.17 1.55
N GLU A 22 16.62 -13.43 1.62
CA GLU A 22 16.84 -14.30 0.47
C GLU A 22 15.53 -14.59 -0.29
N LEU A 23 14.43 -14.77 0.45
CA LEU A 23 13.10 -14.94 -0.13
C LEU A 23 12.58 -13.62 -0.70
N PHE A 24 12.92 -12.47 -0.10
CA PHE A 24 12.46 -11.16 -0.57
C PHE A 24 12.82 -10.91 -2.04
N TYR A 25 14.02 -11.31 -2.46
CA TYR A 25 14.47 -11.17 -3.85
C TYR A 25 13.78 -12.13 -4.82
N GLN A 26 13.10 -13.16 -4.31
CA GLN A 26 12.40 -14.18 -5.08
C GLN A 26 10.87 -14.01 -5.03
N LEU A 27 10.37 -12.99 -4.31
CA LEU A 27 8.93 -12.80 -4.08
C LEU A 27 8.12 -12.73 -5.37
N ASP A 28 8.65 -12.16 -6.45
CA ASP A 28 7.90 -12.07 -7.71
C ASP A 28 7.53 -13.45 -8.26
N GLY A 29 8.52 -14.35 -8.35
CA GLY A 29 8.30 -15.71 -8.81
C GLY A 29 7.44 -16.50 -7.82
N PHE A 30 7.70 -16.34 -6.52
CA PHE A 30 6.93 -17.02 -5.47
C PHE A 30 5.45 -16.63 -5.51
N VAL A 31 5.13 -15.33 -5.49
CA VAL A 31 3.75 -14.83 -5.46
C VAL A 31 3.05 -15.09 -6.80
N ALA A 32 3.75 -15.00 -7.93
CA ALA A 32 3.18 -15.33 -9.24
C ALA A 32 2.84 -16.83 -9.33
N GLY A 33 3.73 -17.70 -8.88
CA GLY A 33 3.50 -19.14 -8.83
C GLY A 33 2.33 -19.49 -7.91
N PHE A 34 2.30 -18.91 -6.71
CA PHE A 34 1.19 -19.07 -5.77
C PHE A 34 -0.14 -18.61 -6.35
N ALA A 35 -0.18 -17.41 -6.95
CA ALA A 35 -1.39 -16.89 -7.58
C ALA A 35 -1.88 -17.81 -8.70
N ALA A 36 -0.98 -18.25 -9.60
CA ALA A 36 -1.34 -19.15 -10.69
C ALA A 36 -1.89 -20.49 -10.20
N GLN A 37 -1.27 -21.09 -9.17
CA GLN A 37 -1.70 -22.36 -8.58
C GLN A 37 -3.12 -22.29 -8.00
N HIS A 38 -3.54 -21.13 -7.51
CA HIS A 38 -4.83 -20.93 -6.87
C HIS A 38 -5.86 -20.21 -7.75
N GLY A 39 -5.61 -20.06 -9.05
CA GLY A 39 -6.52 -19.34 -9.96
C GLY A 39 -6.66 -17.84 -9.65
N ALA A 40 -5.68 -17.29 -8.94
CA ALA A 40 -5.58 -15.89 -8.55
C ALA A 40 -4.79 -15.07 -9.57
N GLN A 41 -4.94 -13.75 -9.50
CA GLN A 41 -4.26 -12.82 -10.38
C GLN A 41 -3.59 -11.70 -9.59
N ILE A 42 -2.33 -11.39 -9.89
CA ILE A 42 -1.65 -10.24 -9.31
C ILE A 42 -2.12 -8.98 -10.06
N VAL A 43 -2.88 -8.14 -9.37
CA VAL A 43 -3.43 -6.90 -9.95
C VAL A 43 -2.44 -5.76 -9.81
N GLN A 44 -1.75 -5.66 -8.68
CA GLN A 44 -0.81 -4.58 -8.42
C GLN A 44 0.36 -5.08 -7.58
N LYS A 45 1.55 -4.55 -7.85
CA LYS A 45 2.75 -4.73 -7.03
C LYS A 45 3.19 -3.37 -6.50
N LEU A 46 3.70 -3.29 -5.28
CA LEU A 46 3.98 -2.02 -4.65
C LEU A 46 5.23 -2.12 -3.76
N TRP A 47 6.29 -1.40 -4.09
CA TRP A 47 7.43 -1.26 -3.18
C TRP A 47 7.21 -0.08 -2.25
N HIS A 48 7.27 -0.35 -0.95
CA HIS A 48 7.22 0.61 0.14
C HIS A 48 8.55 0.59 0.92
N GLY A 49 8.99 1.74 1.41
CA GLY A 49 10.05 1.79 2.44
C GLY A 49 11.34 1.04 2.10
N ASN A 50 11.95 0.43 3.12
CA ASN A 50 13.12 -0.40 2.98
C ASN A 50 12.68 -1.87 2.93
N MET A 51 12.98 -2.57 1.83
CA MET A 51 12.69 -4.01 1.67
C MET A 51 11.27 -4.42 2.13
N LYS A 52 10.25 -3.63 1.75
CA LYS A 52 8.83 -3.95 1.92
C LYS A 52 8.10 -3.93 0.57
N CYS A 53 7.41 -5.00 0.21
CA CYS A 53 6.68 -5.13 -1.04
C CYS A 53 5.25 -5.61 -0.75
N ALA A 54 4.26 -4.92 -1.29
CA ALA A 54 2.86 -5.32 -1.24
C ALA A 54 2.40 -5.86 -2.60
N TYR A 55 1.60 -6.91 -2.60
CA TYR A 55 0.94 -7.45 -3.78
C TYR A 55 -0.56 -7.43 -3.54
N ILE A 56 -1.32 -6.83 -4.45
CA ILE A 56 -2.78 -6.95 -4.44
C ILE A 56 -3.14 -8.10 -5.36
N VAL A 57 -3.75 -9.12 -4.78
CA VAL A 57 -4.15 -10.34 -5.46
C VAL A 57 -5.67 -10.35 -5.57
N ALA A 58 -6.18 -10.65 -6.77
CA ALA A 58 -7.59 -10.87 -7.04
C ALA A 58 -7.88 -12.37 -7.15
N THR A 59 -8.95 -12.82 -6.51
CA THR A 59 -9.48 -14.19 -6.53
C THR A 59 -10.95 -14.19 -6.93
N GLY A 60 -11.48 -15.34 -7.32
CA GLY A 60 -12.87 -15.47 -7.77
C GLY A 60 -13.05 -15.25 -9.28
N PRO A 61 -14.25 -15.47 -9.82
CA PRO A 61 -14.53 -15.33 -11.25
C PRO A 61 -14.45 -13.86 -11.70
N ALA A 62 -14.36 -13.65 -13.01
CA ALA A 62 -14.47 -12.30 -13.56
C ALA A 62 -15.81 -11.66 -13.14
N PHE A 63 -15.80 -10.35 -12.90
CA PHE A 63 -16.97 -9.57 -12.47
C PHE A 63 -17.46 -9.82 -11.03
N ASP A 64 -16.84 -10.76 -10.30
CA ASP A 64 -17.09 -11.03 -8.88
C ASP A 64 -15.75 -11.34 -8.17
N ARG A 65 -14.88 -10.33 -8.15
CA ARG A 65 -13.52 -10.44 -7.63
C ARG A 65 -13.48 -10.08 -6.15
N ALA A 66 -12.83 -10.92 -5.36
CA ALA A 66 -12.33 -10.54 -4.04
C ALA A 66 -10.87 -10.10 -4.16
N PHE A 67 -10.47 -9.12 -3.36
CA PHE A 67 -9.11 -8.58 -3.35
C PHE A 67 -8.49 -8.72 -1.96
N VAL A 68 -7.21 -9.11 -1.93
CA VAL A 68 -6.41 -9.15 -0.70
C VAL A 68 -5.04 -8.52 -0.97
N GLN A 69 -4.57 -7.69 -0.04
CA GLN A 69 -3.22 -7.16 -0.07
C GLN A 69 -2.28 -8.03 0.79
N LEU A 70 -1.19 -8.52 0.19
CA LEU A 70 -0.14 -9.28 0.85
C LEU A 70 1.10 -8.40 1.01
N ASP A 71 1.40 -7.97 2.23
CA ASP A 71 2.47 -7.04 2.59
C ASP A 71 3.70 -7.80 3.11
N PHE A 72 4.71 -8.00 2.28
CA PHE A 72 5.96 -8.67 2.65
C PHE A 72 7.03 -7.68 3.11
N PHE A 73 7.76 -7.98 4.18
CA PHE A 73 8.88 -7.16 4.64
C PHE A 73 9.99 -8.00 5.30
N THR A 74 11.24 -7.56 5.17
CA THR A 74 12.40 -8.25 5.81
C THR A 74 12.72 -7.73 7.21
N ALA A 75 12.18 -6.56 7.56
CA ALA A 75 12.31 -6.00 8.89
C ALA A 75 11.15 -5.02 9.11
N PHE A 76 10.68 -4.92 10.35
CA PHE A 76 9.84 -3.79 10.70
C PHE A 76 10.66 -2.51 10.53
N SER A 77 10.21 -1.65 9.63
CA SER A 77 10.87 -0.40 9.30
C SER A 77 9.84 0.69 9.07
N THR A 78 10.20 1.91 9.40
CA THR A 78 9.34 3.09 9.23
C THR A 78 10.14 4.23 8.61
N LYS A 79 9.46 5.33 8.25
CA LYS A 79 10.13 6.47 7.62
C LYS A 79 11.19 7.05 8.55
N GLY A 80 12.46 7.02 8.13
CA GLY A 80 13.60 7.48 8.93
C GLY A 80 14.13 6.45 9.93
N CYS A 81 13.52 5.26 10.00
CA CYS A 81 13.91 4.17 10.89
C CYS A 81 13.95 2.85 10.08
N PRO A 82 15.00 2.61 9.28
CA PRO A 82 15.06 1.52 8.29
C PRO A 82 15.22 0.10 8.87
N ALA A 83 15.56 -0.04 10.16
CA ALA A 83 15.82 -1.34 10.79
C ALA A 83 15.43 -1.32 12.28
N LEU A 84 14.15 -1.51 12.59
CA LEU A 84 13.67 -1.51 13.98
C LEU A 84 13.64 -2.91 14.59
N LEU A 85 12.97 -3.85 13.90
CA LEU A 85 12.96 -5.28 14.25
C LEU A 85 13.31 -6.10 13.01
N PRO A 86 14.49 -6.74 12.96
CA PRO A 86 14.86 -7.68 11.89
C PRO A 86 13.93 -8.90 11.80
N HIS A 87 13.88 -9.54 10.64
CA HIS A 87 13.15 -10.79 10.42
C HIS A 87 13.43 -11.83 11.51
N ASP A 88 14.71 -12.10 11.78
CA ASP A 88 15.11 -13.16 12.71
C ASP A 88 14.55 -12.93 14.11
N VAL A 89 14.53 -11.67 14.57
CA VAL A 89 13.91 -11.28 15.85
C VAL A 89 12.39 -11.46 15.82
N LEU A 90 11.74 -11.16 14.69
CA LEU A 90 10.29 -11.29 14.53
C LEU A 90 9.81 -12.74 14.56
N VAL A 91 10.63 -13.66 14.06
CA VAL A 91 10.27 -15.08 13.90
C VAL A 91 10.92 -16.01 14.91
N GLN A 92 11.87 -15.50 15.70
CA GLN A 92 12.49 -16.23 16.80
C GLN A 92 11.42 -16.68 17.80
N ASP A 93 11.42 -17.98 18.11
CA ASP A 93 10.50 -18.62 19.05
C ASP A 93 9.03 -18.30 18.77
N ARG A 94 8.71 -18.08 17.48
CA ARG A 94 7.33 -17.84 17.02
C ARG A 94 6.41 -18.98 17.44
N ARG A 95 5.16 -18.63 17.74
CA ARG A 95 4.13 -19.57 18.14
C ARG A 95 3.28 -19.97 16.94
N ALA A 96 2.86 -21.23 16.92
CA ALA A 96 1.85 -21.69 15.98
C ALA A 96 0.50 -21.04 16.31
N LEU A 97 -0.18 -20.55 15.28
CA LEU A 97 -1.56 -20.11 15.34
C LEU A 97 -2.27 -20.64 14.10
N ARG A 98 -2.98 -21.77 14.27
CA ARG A 98 -3.64 -22.49 13.17
C ARG A 98 -2.60 -22.81 12.08
N ASN A 99 -2.83 -22.32 10.86
CA ASN A 99 -1.93 -22.54 9.71
C ASN A 99 -0.83 -21.47 9.59
N PHE A 100 -0.71 -20.59 10.58
CA PHE A 100 0.24 -19.49 10.58
C PHE A 100 1.23 -19.63 11.74
N HIS A 101 2.37 -18.94 11.59
CA HIS A 101 3.23 -18.66 12.71
C HIS A 101 3.16 -17.16 13.01
N VAL A 102 3.01 -16.83 14.28
CA VAL A 102 2.91 -15.44 14.75
C VAL A 102 3.97 -15.18 15.81
N PRO A 103 4.39 -13.91 16.00
CA PRO A 103 5.40 -13.59 17.01
C PRO A 103 4.96 -14.02 18.41
N ARG A 104 5.94 -14.31 19.26
CA ARG A 104 5.72 -14.46 20.71
C ARG A 104 5.22 -13.12 21.31
N PRO A 105 4.48 -13.16 22.44
CA PRO A 105 3.84 -11.97 23.00
C PRO A 105 4.79 -10.78 23.21
N GLU A 106 6.02 -11.02 23.64
CA GLU A 106 7.06 -10.01 23.89
C GLU A 106 7.40 -9.23 22.60
N VAL A 107 7.64 -9.98 21.52
CA VAL A 107 8.02 -9.43 20.21
C VAL A 107 6.85 -8.68 19.60
N GLU A 108 5.64 -9.23 19.71
CA GLU A 108 4.43 -8.58 19.25
C GLU A 108 4.13 -7.29 20.02
N LEU A 109 4.38 -7.27 21.32
CA LEU A 109 4.19 -6.10 22.16
C LEU A 109 5.14 -4.97 21.71
N ILE A 110 6.43 -5.27 21.57
CA ILE A 110 7.44 -4.32 21.07
C ILE A 110 7.04 -3.79 19.68
N PHE A 111 6.72 -4.70 18.74
CA PHE A 111 6.27 -4.33 17.40
C PHE A 111 5.04 -3.41 17.43
N THR A 112 4.04 -3.76 18.23
CA THR A 112 2.79 -3.00 18.35
C THR A 112 3.06 -1.59 18.87
N ALA A 113 3.84 -1.46 19.95
CA ALA A 113 4.16 -0.16 20.54
C ALA A 113 4.96 0.72 19.58
N MET A 114 5.97 0.17 18.90
CA MET A 114 6.73 0.93 17.90
C MET A 114 5.85 1.35 16.71
N ARG A 115 4.91 0.49 16.27
CA ARG A 115 3.97 0.82 15.19
C ARG A 115 3.04 1.95 15.60
N ARG A 116 2.53 1.98 16.84
CA ARG A 116 1.69 3.07 17.36
C ARG A 116 2.46 4.37 17.51
N LEU A 117 3.67 4.31 18.07
CA LEU A 117 4.55 5.47 18.20
C LEU A 117 4.85 6.13 16.84
N PHE A 118 5.09 5.31 15.81
CA PHE A 118 5.28 5.80 14.45
C PHE A 118 4.00 6.40 13.84
N LYS A 119 2.87 5.70 13.97
CA LYS A 119 1.59 6.12 13.39
C LYS A 119 0.92 7.28 14.13
N ASP A 120 1.37 7.58 15.35
CA ASP A 120 0.80 8.62 16.20
C ASP A 120 -0.70 8.41 16.48
N ASP A 121 -1.08 7.16 16.70
CA ASP A 121 -2.48 6.73 16.78
C ASP A 121 -2.78 5.91 18.05
N TRP A 122 -2.15 6.26 19.17
CA TRP A 122 -2.45 5.63 20.46
C TRP A 122 -3.93 5.82 20.86
N SER A 123 -4.51 4.78 21.44
CA SER A 123 -5.90 4.76 21.90
C SER A 123 -6.07 3.74 23.03
N GLU A 124 -7.20 3.80 23.73
CA GLU A 124 -7.54 2.85 24.80
C GLU A 124 -7.48 1.40 24.31
N ARG A 125 -7.97 1.14 23.09
CA ARG A 125 -7.88 -0.18 22.46
C ARG A 125 -6.43 -0.65 22.30
N HIS A 126 -5.51 0.26 21.99
CA HIS A 126 -4.09 -0.07 21.86
C HIS A 126 -3.45 -0.35 23.23
N CYS A 127 -3.77 0.45 24.24
CA CYS A 127 -3.37 0.22 25.62
C CYS A 127 -3.85 -1.14 26.14
N ALA A 128 -5.12 -1.49 25.91
CA ALA A 128 -5.67 -2.79 26.27
C ALA A 128 -4.92 -3.96 25.63
N ARG A 129 -4.54 -3.84 24.33
CA ARG A 129 -3.71 -4.86 23.66
C ARG A 129 -2.31 -4.95 24.26
N ILE A 130 -1.69 -3.83 24.64
CA ILE A 130 -0.38 -3.87 25.32
C ILE A 130 -0.51 -4.60 26.67
N ALA A 131 -1.54 -4.29 27.46
CA ALA A 131 -1.78 -4.95 28.74
C ALA A 131 -2.03 -6.46 28.59
N GLU A 132 -2.82 -6.87 27.60
CA GLU A 132 -3.13 -8.26 27.31
C GLU A 132 -1.93 -9.05 26.74
N LEU A 133 -1.09 -8.44 25.90
CA LEU A 133 0.16 -9.08 25.50
C LEU A 133 1.11 -9.21 26.69
N HIS A 134 1.21 -8.18 27.53
CA HIS A 134 2.07 -8.19 28.70
C HIS A 134 1.66 -9.25 29.73
N SER A 135 0.36 -9.51 29.92
CA SER A 135 -0.11 -10.53 30.87
C SER A 135 0.25 -11.96 30.47
N ARG A 136 0.65 -12.18 29.20
CA ARG A 136 1.13 -13.46 28.68
C ARG A 136 2.63 -13.66 28.82
N ILE A 137 3.35 -12.63 29.26
CA ILE A 137 4.81 -12.65 29.43
C ILE A 137 5.14 -13.06 30.87
N THR A 138 5.94 -14.11 31.03
CA THR A 138 6.17 -14.75 32.35
C THR A 138 7.56 -14.53 32.93
N HIS A 139 8.52 -14.04 32.14
CA HIS A 139 9.91 -13.83 32.58
C HIS A 139 10.21 -12.34 32.78
N GLN A 140 11.06 -12.01 33.75
CA GLN A 140 11.33 -10.63 34.15
C GLN A 140 12.17 -9.86 33.11
N ASP A 141 13.15 -10.52 32.49
CA ASP A 141 14.07 -9.90 31.51
C ASP A 141 13.56 -10.00 30.06
N TRP A 142 12.25 -9.87 29.88
CA TRP A 142 11.61 -10.07 28.58
C TRP A 142 11.88 -8.97 27.56
N LEU A 143 12.14 -7.75 28.03
CA LEU A 143 12.42 -6.59 27.18
C LEU A 143 13.92 -6.51 26.92
N PRO A 144 14.39 -6.73 25.67
CA PRO A 144 15.82 -6.63 25.37
C PRO A 144 16.38 -5.26 25.73
N ALA A 145 17.61 -5.21 26.25
CA ALA A 145 18.24 -3.99 26.75
C ALA A 145 18.23 -2.82 25.72
N GLN A 146 18.41 -3.13 24.43
CA GLN A 146 18.35 -2.16 23.33
C GLN A 146 16.99 -1.45 23.18
N TYR A 147 15.92 -2.03 23.74
CA TYR A 147 14.56 -1.49 23.76
C TYR A 147 14.16 -1.03 25.18
N GLY A 148 15.06 -1.03 26.15
CA GLY A 148 14.77 -0.65 27.54
C GLY A 148 14.22 0.78 27.69
N TRP A 149 14.55 1.68 26.75
CA TRP A 149 13.98 3.03 26.68
C TRP A 149 12.45 3.03 26.51
N MET A 150 11.85 1.94 26.01
CA MET A 150 10.40 1.80 25.85
C MET A 150 9.69 1.52 27.17
N ALA A 151 10.39 1.07 28.22
CA ALA A 151 9.75 0.59 29.45
C ALA A 151 8.76 1.61 30.06
N PRO A 152 9.09 2.91 30.22
CA PRO A 152 8.12 3.88 30.77
C PRO A 152 6.86 4.02 29.91
N MET A 153 7.01 4.03 28.58
CA MET A 153 5.89 4.10 27.63
C MET A 153 5.00 2.86 27.76
N LEU A 154 5.60 1.68 27.90
CA LEU A 154 4.88 0.41 28.01
C LEU A 154 4.14 0.30 29.35
N GLU A 155 4.71 0.80 30.44
CA GLU A 155 4.03 0.87 31.74
C GLU A 155 2.83 1.82 31.70
N ASP A 156 2.97 3.02 31.13
CA ASP A 156 1.84 3.94 30.98
C ASP A 156 0.76 3.34 30.06
N ALA A 157 1.15 2.66 28.97
CA ALA A 157 0.22 1.99 28.08
C ALA A 157 -0.52 0.84 28.78
N ARG A 158 0.19 0.03 29.58
CA ARG A 158 -0.38 -1.06 30.37
C ARG A 158 -1.37 -0.57 31.41
N ALA A 159 -1.12 0.62 31.99
CA ALA A 159 -2.01 1.29 32.91
C ALA A 159 -3.19 2.02 32.23
N GLY A 160 -3.33 1.93 30.90
CA GLY A 160 -4.42 2.59 30.17
C GLY A 160 -4.25 4.10 29.99
N LYS A 161 -3.08 4.67 30.28
CA LYS A 161 -2.85 6.12 30.27
C LYS A 161 -2.51 6.65 28.88
N VAL A 162 -3.51 6.73 28.01
CA VAL A 162 -3.33 7.17 26.59
C VAL A 162 -2.66 8.55 26.49
N GLU A 163 -3.09 9.51 27.31
CA GLU A 163 -2.54 10.87 27.31
C GLU A 163 -1.05 10.89 27.69
N ALA A 164 -0.66 10.13 28.71
CA ALA A 164 0.73 10.05 29.14
C ALA A 164 1.64 9.45 28.06
N VAL A 165 1.20 8.36 27.43
CA VAL A 165 1.92 7.74 26.30
C VAL A 165 2.07 8.72 25.12
N THR A 166 1.00 9.45 24.82
CA THR A 166 0.97 10.42 23.71
C THR A 166 1.89 11.61 23.98
N ALA A 167 1.90 12.14 25.20
CA ALA A 167 2.76 13.24 25.62
C ALA A 167 4.26 12.90 25.50
N ARG A 168 4.63 11.62 25.67
CA ARG A 168 6.02 11.15 25.57
C ARG A 168 6.52 10.97 24.13
N ARG A 169 5.64 11.04 23.13
CA ARG A 169 5.96 10.70 21.73
C ARG A 169 7.25 11.32 21.23
N GLY A 170 7.47 12.61 21.49
CA GLY A 170 8.66 13.32 21.00
C GLY A 170 9.97 12.68 21.48
N ALA A 171 10.05 12.38 22.78
CA ALA A 171 11.22 11.76 23.39
C ALA A 171 11.39 10.30 22.93
N ASP A 172 10.31 9.51 22.98
CA ASP A 172 10.34 8.10 22.61
C ASP A 172 10.63 7.91 21.11
N TRP A 173 10.16 8.83 20.25
CA TRP A 173 10.47 8.84 18.82
C TRP A 173 11.95 9.16 18.52
N ALA A 174 12.58 10.01 19.33
CA ALA A 174 14.02 10.27 19.22
C ALA A 174 14.83 9.01 19.56
N GLN A 175 14.44 8.30 20.62
CA GLN A 175 15.06 7.02 21.02
C GLN A 175 14.85 5.93 19.96
N LEU A 176 13.65 5.85 19.38
CA LEU A 176 13.36 4.91 18.30
C LEU A 176 14.27 5.15 17.08
N ARG A 177 14.48 6.41 16.69
CA ARG A 177 15.40 6.77 15.60
C ARG A 177 16.84 6.40 15.93
N GLN A 178 17.28 6.60 17.17
CA GLN A 178 18.62 6.23 17.60
C GLN A 178 18.81 4.71 17.55
N THR A 179 17.83 3.96 18.05
CA THR A 179 17.79 2.49 17.98
C THR A 179 17.91 2.01 16.53
N ALA A 180 17.12 2.57 15.62
CA ALA A 180 17.17 2.22 14.20
C ALA A 180 18.54 2.49 13.54
N LYS A 181 19.24 3.54 13.97
CA LYS A 181 20.59 3.88 13.46
C LYS A 181 21.67 2.94 14.00
N ASN A 182 21.51 2.47 15.23
CA ASN A 182 22.44 1.55 15.89
C ASN A 182 22.31 0.14 15.32
N ASN A 183 21.12 -0.25 14.86
CA ASN A 183 20.86 -1.53 14.22
C ASN A 183 21.43 -1.65 12.80
N LEU A 184 22.09 -0.62 12.27
CA LEU A 184 22.69 -0.64 10.94
C LEU A 184 24.19 -0.34 11.00
N SER A 185 24.96 -1.23 10.42
CA SER A 185 26.37 -0.99 10.06
C SER A 185 26.50 0.10 8.99
N LEU A 186 27.73 0.59 8.78
CA LEU A 186 28.01 1.60 7.76
C LEU A 186 27.73 1.08 6.34
N SER A 187 28.12 -0.18 6.06
CA SER A 187 27.86 -0.83 4.77
C SER A 187 26.37 -0.95 4.50
N GLU A 188 25.56 -1.34 5.48
CA GLU A 188 24.11 -1.44 5.33
C GLU A 188 23.45 -0.07 5.14
N LYS A 189 23.98 1.00 5.75
CA LYS A 189 23.50 2.37 5.50
C LYS A 189 23.70 2.78 4.03
N VAL A 190 24.87 2.48 3.47
CA VAL A 190 25.17 2.74 2.06
C VAL A 190 24.31 1.88 1.14
N ALA A 191 24.18 0.58 1.42
CA ALA A 191 23.34 -0.33 0.65
C ALA A 191 21.86 0.12 0.67
N ASN A 192 21.34 0.49 1.84
CA ASN A 192 19.99 1.04 1.97
C ASN A 192 19.83 2.31 1.14
N MET A 193 20.79 3.24 1.17
CA MET A 193 20.74 4.45 0.34
C MET A 193 20.69 4.11 -1.16
N ALA A 194 21.54 3.19 -1.62
CA ALA A 194 21.54 2.74 -3.01
C ALA A 194 20.19 2.12 -3.42
N LEU A 195 19.61 1.27 -2.56
CA LEU A 195 18.28 0.69 -2.77
C LEU A 195 17.18 1.75 -2.81
N GLN A 196 17.21 2.75 -1.93
CA GLN A 196 16.24 3.86 -1.96
C GLN A 196 16.36 4.69 -3.24
N THR A 197 17.59 4.94 -3.73
CA THR A 197 17.83 5.64 -5.00
C THR A 197 17.32 4.83 -6.19
N LYS A 198 17.66 3.53 -6.26
CA LYS A 198 17.12 2.60 -7.28
C LYS A 198 15.59 2.63 -7.27
N ARG A 199 14.97 2.56 -6.09
CA ARG A 199 13.51 2.62 -5.94
C ARG A 199 12.93 3.92 -6.48
N ILE A 200 13.55 5.07 -6.20
CA ILE A 200 13.10 6.37 -6.72
C ILE A 200 13.21 6.38 -8.24
N ALA A 201 14.31 5.90 -8.83
CA ALA A 201 14.46 5.82 -10.27
C ALA A 201 13.39 4.93 -10.93
N VAL A 202 13.17 3.73 -10.36
CA VAL A 202 12.13 2.81 -10.83
C VAL A 202 10.74 3.43 -10.73
N ARG A 203 10.44 4.18 -9.66
CA ARG A 203 9.17 4.92 -9.51
C ARG A 203 8.89 5.90 -10.64
N LEU A 204 9.94 6.52 -11.18
CA LEU A 204 9.80 7.49 -12.26
C LEU A 204 9.42 6.79 -13.56
N ARG A 205 9.77 5.52 -13.72
CA ARG A 205 9.46 4.71 -14.90
C ARG A 205 8.15 3.92 -14.77
N ASP A 206 7.94 3.26 -13.64
CA ASP A 206 6.85 2.30 -13.44
C ASP A 206 5.79 2.85 -12.46
N GLU A 207 4.82 3.58 -13.01
CA GLU A 207 3.72 4.18 -12.25
C GLU A 207 2.75 3.15 -11.68
N THR A 208 2.17 3.45 -10.50
CA THR A 208 1.35 2.51 -9.71
C THR A 208 -0.13 2.75 -9.80
N GLY A 209 -0.52 4.01 -9.94
CA GLY A 209 -1.87 4.44 -10.19
C GLY A 209 -2.22 4.45 -11.67
N GLN A 210 -3.42 4.91 -11.96
CA GLN A 210 -4.01 4.88 -13.29
C GLN A 210 -4.78 6.17 -13.56
N LEU A 211 -4.71 6.67 -14.79
CA LEU A 211 -5.50 7.79 -15.28
C LEU A 211 -6.43 7.29 -16.38
N ILE A 212 -7.73 7.44 -16.12
CA ILE A 212 -8.83 6.98 -16.95
C ILE A 212 -9.56 8.20 -17.49
N VAL A 213 -9.80 8.24 -18.79
CA VAL A 213 -10.77 9.17 -19.38
C VAL A 213 -12.13 8.46 -19.40
N LEU A 214 -13.12 8.98 -18.68
CA LEU A 214 -14.48 8.45 -18.66
C LEU A 214 -15.35 9.29 -19.59
N THR A 215 -15.93 8.67 -20.61
CA THR A 215 -16.76 9.37 -21.62
C THR A 215 -18.23 9.46 -21.21
N GLY A 216 -18.65 8.68 -20.21
CA GLY A 216 -19.97 8.79 -19.60
C GLY A 216 -20.01 9.73 -18.39
N PRO A 217 -21.20 9.94 -17.81
CA PRO A 217 -21.35 10.64 -16.53
C PRO A 217 -20.70 9.83 -15.38
N ARG A 218 -20.39 10.51 -14.27
CA ARG A 218 -19.65 9.92 -13.13
C ARG A 218 -20.32 8.68 -12.54
N ASP A 219 -21.65 8.67 -12.51
CA ASP A 219 -22.51 7.59 -12.01
C ASP A 219 -22.58 6.38 -12.95
N SER A 220 -21.97 6.44 -14.13
CA SER A 220 -21.82 5.28 -15.02
C SER A 220 -21.02 4.16 -14.37
N ILE A 221 -20.11 4.49 -13.44
CA ILE A 221 -19.42 3.50 -12.62
C ILE A 221 -20.18 3.38 -11.30
N SER A 222 -20.73 2.21 -11.02
CA SER A 222 -21.52 1.98 -9.80
C SER A 222 -20.71 2.22 -8.53
N SER A 223 -21.38 2.61 -7.45
CA SER A 223 -20.77 2.80 -6.12
C SER A 223 -20.04 1.54 -5.64
N THR A 224 -20.63 0.35 -5.84
CA THR A 224 -20.01 -0.93 -5.48
C THR A 224 -18.69 -1.19 -6.23
N ALA A 225 -18.64 -0.88 -7.53
CA ALA A 225 -17.40 -1.00 -8.30
C ALA A 225 -16.34 0.00 -7.81
N LEU A 226 -16.78 1.21 -7.47
CA LEU A 226 -15.93 2.26 -6.91
C LEU A 226 -15.37 1.91 -5.53
N GLU A 227 -16.16 1.30 -4.64
CA GLU A 227 -15.73 0.78 -3.33
C GLU A 227 -14.74 -0.37 -3.49
N THR A 228 -15.01 -1.29 -4.43
CA THR A 228 -14.09 -2.39 -4.74
C THR A 228 -12.74 -1.87 -5.23
N LEU A 229 -12.73 -0.82 -6.06
CA LEU A 229 -11.50 -0.19 -6.53
C LEU A 229 -10.69 0.49 -5.41
N GLU A 230 -11.28 0.82 -4.27
CA GLU A 230 -10.55 1.39 -3.12
C GLU A 230 -9.65 0.36 -2.43
N LEU A 231 -9.91 -0.94 -2.63
CA LEU A 231 -9.01 -2.03 -2.21
C LEU A 231 -7.73 -2.10 -3.07
N VAL A 232 -7.79 -1.58 -4.31
CA VAL A 232 -6.65 -1.56 -5.24
C VAL A 232 -5.95 -0.20 -5.25
N PHE A 233 -6.72 0.89 -5.15
CA PHE A 233 -6.23 2.26 -5.28
C PHE A 233 -6.52 3.05 -4.00
N HIS A 234 -5.48 3.65 -3.42
CA HIS A 234 -5.60 4.37 -2.14
C HIS A 234 -6.31 5.72 -2.24
N ARG A 235 -6.44 6.27 -3.45
CA ARG A 235 -7.05 7.58 -3.64
C ARG A 235 -7.73 7.64 -5.00
N ARG A 236 -8.95 8.16 -5.00
CA ARG A 236 -9.69 8.50 -6.21
C ARG A 236 -9.82 10.01 -6.37
N ILE A 237 -9.66 10.51 -7.58
CA ILE A 237 -9.86 11.92 -7.93
C ILE A 237 -10.67 12.00 -9.22
N TRP A 238 -11.62 12.93 -9.27
CA TRP A 238 -12.42 13.23 -10.46
C TRP A 238 -12.05 14.61 -10.97
N LEU A 239 -11.86 14.75 -12.27
CA LEU A 239 -11.52 16.01 -12.94
C LEU A 239 -12.54 16.27 -14.04
N ASP A 240 -13.26 17.37 -13.96
CA ASP A 240 -14.28 17.79 -14.94
C ASP A 240 -13.77 18.89 -15.90
N GLY A 241 -12.52 19.33 -15.72
CA GLY A 241 -11.89 20.40 -16.48
C GLY A 241 -12.06 21.81 -15.91
N THR A 242 -12.88 22.00 -14.86
CA THR A 242 -13.07 23.31 -14.20
C THR A 242 -11.97 23.64 -13.20
N GLU A 243 -11.43 22.63 -12.49
CA GLU A 243 -10.33 22.74 -11.52
C GLU A 243 -8.98 23.20 -12.15
N LEU A 244 -8.96 23.48 -13.45
CA LEU A 244 -7.77 23.48 -14.29
C LEU A 244 -7.52 24.76 -15.07
N ALA A 245 -8.43 25.73 -15.00
CA ALA A 245 -8.31 26.99 -15.72
C ALA A 245 -7.07 27.83 -15.33
N GLY A 246 -6.31 27.47 -14.28
CA GLY A 246 -5.15 28.23 -13.81
C GLY A 246 -3.84 27.46 -13.53
N ALA A 247 -3.72 26.16 -13.81
CA ALA A 247 -2.59 25.35 -13.28
C ALA A 247 -1.92 24.42 -14.31
N SER A 248 -1.17 24.96 -15.29
CA SER A 248 -0.63 24.13 -16.40
C SER A 248 0.58 23.25 -16.02
N ILE A 249 1.49 23.73 -15.15
CA ILE A 249 2.70 22.97 -14.73
C ILE A 249 2.46 22.23 -13.41
N LYS A 250 1.84 22.91 -12.44
CA LYS A 250 1.52 22.35 -11.13
C LYS A 250 0.61 21.12 -11.24
N LEU A 251 -0.34 21.13 -12.19
CA LEU A 251 -1.17 19.96 -12.45
C LEU A 251 -0.35 18.76 -12.92
N LYS A 252 0.56 18.93 -13.89
CA LYS A 252 1.37 17.82 -14.41
C LYS A 252 2.16 17.16 -13.29
N ALA A 253 2.79 17.99 -12.46
CA ALA A 253 3.51 17.53 -11.28
C ALA A 253 2.57 16.80 -10.31
N ASN A 254 1.38 17.34 -10.05
CA ASN A 254 0.40 16.73 -9.16
C ASN A 254 -0.16 15.41 -9.69
N LEU A 255 -0.55 15.33 -10.98
CA LEU A 255 -1.08 14.12 -11.60
C LEU A 255 -0.02 13.03 -11.69
N ALA A 256 1.19 13.35 -12.14
CA ALA A 256 2.31 12.41 -12.11
C ALA A 256 2.56 11.94 -10.67
N LEU A 257 2.53 12.84 -9.69
CA LEU A 257 2.70 12.49 -8.28
C LEU A 257 1.54 11.62 -7.73
N LEU A 258 0.32 11.82 -8.21
CA LEU A 258 -0.86 11.03 -7.84
C LEU A 258 -0.83 9.63 -8.47
N LYS A 259 -0.54 9.52 -9.77
CA LYS A 259 -0.28 8.23 -10.45
C LYS A 259 0.90 7.49 -9.81
N ARG A 260 1.86 8.19 -9.23
CA ARG A 260 2.95 7.58 -8.45
C ARG A 260 2.55 7.11 -7.05
N ARG A 261 1.34 7.42 -6.55
CA ARG A 261 0.88 7.15 -5.18
C ARG A 261 -0.33 6.20 -5.12
N LYS A 262 -0.45 5.25 -6.06
CA LYS A 262 -1.66 4.41 -6.21
C LYS A 262 -2.95 5.22 -6.45
N GLY A 263 -2.84 6.39 -7.08
CA GLY A 263 -3.99 7.23 -7.39
C GLY A 263 -4.75 6.70 -8.60
N LEU A 264 -6.06 6.58 -8.47
CA LEU A 264 -7.00 6.41 -9.57
C LEU A 264 -7.57 7.77 -9.94
N VAL A 265 -7.24 8.25 -11.13
CA VAL A 265 -7.67 9.57 -11.61
C VAL A 265 -8.67 9.36 -12.73
N PHE A 266 -9.86 9.90 -12.58
CA PHE A 266 -10.87 9.97 -13.62
C PHE A 266 -10.91 11.38 -14.22
N VAL A 267 -10.81 11.47 -15.54
CA VAL A 267 -11.09 12.68 -16.31
C VAL A 267 -12.46 12.49 -16.96
N LEU A 268 -13.45 13.24 -16.50
CA LEU A 268 -14.79 13.25 -17.08
C LEU A 268 -14.73 13.98 -18.43
N ALA A 269 -15.06 13.29 -19.51
CA ALA A 269 -14.95 13.82 -20.87
C ALA A 269 -16.20 13.54 -21.73
N GLY A 270 -17.34 13.31 -21.08
CA GLY A 270 -18.62 13.16 -21.75
C GLY A 270 -19.14 14.44 -22.43
N PRO A 271 -20.30 14.36 -23.11
CA PRO A 271 -20.99 15.49 -23.73
C PRO A 271 -21.07 16.73 -22.85
N ASP A 272 -21.37 16.53 -21.57
CA ASP A 272 -21.56 17.62 -20.60
C ASP A 272 -20.25 18.20 -20.07
N HIS A 273 -19.09 17.66 -20.48
CA HIS A 273 -17.76 18.04 -20.00
C HIS A 273 -16.81 18.46 -21.13
N PRO A 274 -17.12 19.54 -21.88
CA PRO A 274 -16.27 20.00 -23.00
C PRO A 274 -14.86 20.39 -22.56
N ARG A 275 -14.70 20.96 -21.35
CA ARG A 275 -13.38 21.25 -20.76
C ARG A 275 -12.61 19.98 -20.43
N GLY A 276 -13.31 18.95 -19.96
CA GLY A 276 -12.75 17.64 -19.68
C GLY A 276 -12.27 16.90 -20.94
N ARG A 277 -13.00 17.01 -22.06
CA ARG A 277 -12.52 16.53 -23.37
C ARG A 277 -11.21 17.20 -23.81
N ALA A 278 -11.15 18.53 -23.73
CA ALA A 278 -9.94 19.27 -24.06
C ALA A 278 -8.75 18.86 -23.16
N LEU A 279 -9.02 18.59 -21.88
CA LEU A 279 -8.04 18.05 -20.95
C LEU A 279 -7.60 16.63 -21.34
N ALA A 280 -8.53 15.73 -21.64
CA ALA A 280 -8.24 14.36 -22.07
C ALA A 280 -7.31 14.35 -23.29
N CYS A 281 -7.63 15.13 -24.32
CA CYS A 281 -6.77 15.29 -25.51
C CYS A 281 -5.38 15.86 -25.19
N ARG A 282 -5.28 16.74 -24.18
CA ARG A 282 -3.99 17.28 -23.73
C ARG A 282 -3.17 16.23 -22.99
N LEU A 283 -3.79 15.47 -22.09
CA LEU A 283 -3.13 14.43 -21.28
C LEU A 283 -2.70 13.23 -22.14
N ASP A 284 -3.51 12.86 -23.13
CA ASP A 284 -3.19 11.78 -24.09
C ASP A 284 -2.00 12.14 -24.97
N ARG A 285 -1.94 13.38 -25.50
CA ARG A 285 -0.76 13.89 -26.22
C ARG A 285 0.52 13.86 -25.38
N MET A 286 0.39 13.86 -24.06
CA MET A 286 1.51 13.75 -23.13
C MET A 286 1.82 12.30 -22.71
N GLY A 287 1.06 11.31 -23.18
CA GLY A 287 1.21 9.91 -22.79
C GLY A 287 0.81 9.61 -21.34
N LEU A 288 -0.04 10.45 -20.73
CA LEU A 288 -0.45 10.27 -19.33
C LEU A 288 -1.71 9.43 -19.15
N VAL A 289 -2.54 9.31 -20.20
CA VAL A 289 -3.79 8.53 -20.18
C VAL A 289 -3.46 7.05 -20.31
N ASP A 290 -3.91 6.24 -19.35
CA ASP A 290 -3.71 4.79 -19.39
C ASP A 290 -4.83 4.08 -20.16
N GLN A 291 -6.06 4.61 -20.12
CA GLN A 291 -7.19 4.10 -20.88
C GLN A 291 -8.29 5.14 -21.05
N VAL A 292 -9.12 4.95 -22.07
CA VAL A 292 -10.40 5.59 -22.26
C VAL A 292 -11.49 4.55 -22.05
N LEU A 293 -12.46 4.88 -21.21
CA LEU A 293 -13.51 3.96 -20.78
C LEU A 293 -14.87 4.57 -21.11
N SER A 294 -15.71 3.82 -21.82
CA SER A 294 -16.99 4.30 -22.35
C SER A 294 -18.13 3.34 -21.97
N PRO A 295 -19.23 3.84 -21.39
CA PRO A 295 -20.45 3.04 -21.31
C PRO A 295 -20.92 2.62 -22.71
N GLU A 296 -21.47 1.42 -22.87
CA GLU A 296 -22.03 0.98 -24.16
C GLU A 296 -23.16 1.89 -24.67
N SER A 297 -23.87 2.56 -23.75
CA SER A 297 -24.91 3.53 -24.06
C SER A 297 -24.39 4.92 -24.45
N ALA A 298 -23.08 5.18 -24.32
CA ALA A 298 -22.53 6.49 -24.61
C ALA A 298 -22.36 6.70 -26.12
N GLU A 299 -22.84 7.84 -26.62
CA GLU A 299 -22.53 8.26 -27.98
C GLU A 299 -21.00 8.40 -28.14
N ALA A 300 -20.48 7.96 -29.30
CA ALA A 300 -19.06 8.05 -29.64
C ALA A 300 -18.63 9.52 -29.83
N GLY A 301 -18.58 10.28 -28.74
CA GLY A 301 -18.34 11.71 -28.76
C GLY A 301 -16.85 11.99 -28.89
N GLY A 302 -16.39 12.38 -30.10
CA GLY A 302 -15.19 13.19 -30.36
C GLY A 302 -13.82 12.75 -29.82
N LEU A 303 -13.74 11.63 -29.09
CA LEU A 303 -12.55 11.13 -28.41
C LEU A 303 -11.93 9.91 -29.11
N SER A 304 -12.44 9.54 -30.28
CA SER A 304 -11.87 8.51 -31.15
C SER A 304 -10.44 8.81 -31.59
N ALA A 305 -10.02 10.08 -31.51
CA ALA A 305 -8.66 10.52 -31.83
C ALA A 305 -7.63 10.30 -30.70
N LEU A 306 -8.05 9.87 -29.50
CA LEU A 306 -7.12 9.57 -28.41
C LEU A 306 -6.33 8.29 -28.71
N LYS A 307 -5.03 8.30 -28.42
CA LYS A 307 -4.12 7.18 -28.65
C LYS A 307 -4.23 6.10 -27.57
N ALA A 308 -4.67 6.46 -26.37
CA ALA A 308 -4.82 5.52 -25.28
C ALA A 308 -5.80 4.38 -25.62
N PRO A 309 -5.59 3.16 -25.07
CA PRO A 309 -6.49 2.03 -25.26
C PRO A 309 -7.93 2.38 -24.93
N GLN A 310 -8.85 1.99 -25.79
CA GLN A 310 -10.29 2.23 -25.66
C GLN A 310 -10.96 0.95 -25.17
N ALA A 311 -11.87 1.06 -24.20
CA ALA A 311 -12.69 -0.04 -23.73
C ALA A 311 -14.14 0.41 -23.51
N THR A 312 -15.09 -0.46 -23.86
CA THR A 312 -16.51 -0.28 -23.56
C THR A 312 -16.93 -1.13 -22.37
N PHE A 313 -17.98 -0.73 -21.66
CA PHE A 313 -18.55 -1.52 -20.57
C PHE A 313 -20.08 -1.41 -20.50
N ALA A 314 -20.73 -2.54 -20.24
CA ALA A 314 -22.18 -2.63 -20.07
C ALA A 314 -22.65 -2.25 -18.66
N ASN A 315 -21.80 -2.45 -17.64
CA ASN A 315 -22.15 -2.26 -16.22
C ASN A 315 -20.91 -2.03 -15.34
N GLY A 316 -21.14 -1.75 -14.05
CA GLY A 316 -20.08 -1.50 -13.06
C GLY A 316 -19.03 -2.62 -12.95
N PRO A 317 -19.43 -3.90 -12.83
CA PRO A 317 -18.47 -5.00 -12.84
C PRO A 317 -17.61 -5.05 -14.10
N ALA A 318 -18.17 -4.77 -15.27
CA ALA A 318 -17.40 -4.71 -16.51
C ALA A 318 -16.41 -3.54 -16.54
N ALA A 319 -16.79 -2.38 -16.00
CA ALA A 319 -15.87 -1.26 -15.81
C ALA A 319 -14.72 -1.64 -14.87
N LEU A 320 -15.01 -2.33 -13.76
CA LEU A 320 -14.00 -2.83 -12.81
C LEU A 320 -12.98 -3.75 -13.50
N GLU A 321 -13.44 -4.75 -14.25
CA GLU A 321 -12.54 -5.68 -14.95
C GLU A 321 -11.67 -4.96 -15.99
N ALA A 322 -12.21 -3.99 -16.74
CA ALA A 322 -11.43 -3.20 -17.69
C ALA A 322 -10.31 -2.41 -17.00
N ILE A 323 -10.61 -1.76 -15.88
CA ILE A 323 -9.64 -1.02 -15.05
C ILE A 323 -8.56 -1.96 -14.51
N VAL A 324 -8.98 -3.07 -13.91
CA VAL A 324 -8.08 -4.09 -13.33
C VAL A 324 -7.18 -4.72 -14.38
N ALA A 325 -7.68 -4.95 -15.60
CA ALA A 325 -6.90 -5.53 -16.69
C ALA A 325 -5.68 -4.66 -17.06
N VAL A 326 -5.87 -3.34 -17.19
CA VAL A 326 -4.77 -2.41 -17.44
C VAL A 326 -3.79 -2.38 -16.27
N GLN A 327 -4.29 -2.34 -15.04
CA GLN A 327 -3.45 -2.33 -13.86
C GLN A 327 -2.61 -3.60 -13.73
N ARG A 328 -3.20 -4.77 -14.01
CA ARG A 328 -2.52 -6.07 -14.07
C ARG A 328 -1.42 -6.09 -15.12
N ALA A 329 -1.68 -5.56 -16.32
CA ALA A 329 -0.67 -5.47 -17.37
C ALA A 329 0.52 -4.58 -16.94
N LYS A 330 0.26 -3.48 -16.21
CA LYS A 330 1.32 -2.64 -15.63
C LYS A 330 2.11 -3.39 -14.56
N ALA A 331 1.45 -4.15 -13.69
CA ALA A 331 2.10 -4.96 -12.66
C ALA A 331 2.98 -6.06 -13.26
N ALA A 332 2.47 -6.82 -14.23
CA ALA A 332 3.20 -7.86 -14.93
C ALA A 332 4.47 -7.32 -15.60
N ARG A 333 4.37 -6.17 -16.27
CA ARG A 333 5.52 -5.46 -16.86
C ARG A 333 6.55 -5.07 -15.80
N ALA A 334 6.11 -4.52 -14.67
CA ALA A 334 7.02 -4.15 -13.59
C ALA A 334 7.77 -5.38 -13.06
N MET A 335 7.05 -6.48 -12.79
CA MET A 335 7.62 -7.75 -12.34
C MET A 335 8.61 -8.35 -13.34
N ALA A 336 8.29 -8.34 -14.64
CA ALA A 336 9.15 -8.90 -15.69
C ALA A 336 10.53 -8.21 -15.76
N TYR A 337 10.61 -6.93 -15.44
CA TYR A 337 11.90 -6.21 -15.42
C TYR A 337 12.66 -6.37 -14.09
N GLY A 338 12.22 -7.24 -13.17
CA GLY A 338 12.74 -7.29 -11.79
C GLY A 338 12.53 -5.96 -11.06
N ASN A 339 11.56 -5.18 -11.52
CA ASN A 339 11.26 -3.86 -11.02
C ASN A 339 9.93 -3.88 -10.29
N THR A 340 9.61 -2.75 -9.66
CA THR A 340 8.39 -2.64 -8.87
C THR A 340 7.70 -1.35 -9.21
N GLN A 341 6.40 -1.42 -9.35
CA GLN A 341 5.53 -0.30 -9.08
C GLN A 341 5.78 0.17 -7.62
N THR A 342 6.01 1.46 -7.35
CA THR A 342 6.30 1.97 -5.98
C THR A 342 5.22 2.94 -5.47
N SER A 343 4.86 2.86 -4.19
CA SER A 343 3.97 3.86 -3.57
C SER A 343 4.65 4.60 -2.42
N LYS A 344 4.10 5.75 -2.01
CA LYS A 344 4.63 6.49 -0.85
C LYS A 344 4.09 5.81 0.42
N GLY A 345 4.93 5.63 1.44
CA GLY A 345 4.43 5.38 2.79
C GLY A 345 3.47 6.50 3.20
N TYR A 346 2.41 6.13 3.91
CA TYR A 346 1.34 7.04 4.36
C TYR A 346 1.91 8.34 4.93
N VAL A 347 1.36 9.46 4.46
CA VAL A 347 1.45 10.76 5.11
C VAL A 347 0.06 10.92 5.73
N GLY A 348 -0.02 10.70 7.05
CA GLY A 348 -1.06 11.31 7.86
C GLY A 348 -0.79 12.80 7.94
#